data_AF-A0A7X3UVS2-F1
#
_entry.id   AF-A0A7X3UVS2-F1
#
_cell.length_a   1.000
_cell.length_b   1.000
_cell.length_c   1.000
_cell.angle_alpha   90.00
_cell.angle_beta   90.00
_cell.angle_gamma   90.00
#
_symmetry.space_group_name_H-M   'P 1'
#
loop_
_entity.id
_entity.type
_entity.pdbx_description
1 polymer ?
#
loop_
_entity_poly.entity_id
_entity_poly.type
_entity_poly.pdbx_seq_one_letter_code
_entity_poly.pdbx_strand_id
1 'polypeptide(L)'
;MTVANLMILVTFMSFIMYWRAGKQETAGWAKIAKSVMGALLVIAGIAVIVLGVWGYFVPAIIRINYFSVAQVLIVLFVMVTFTPLTAILMKSAKTTTEMVWGQMPIRAGYSLVSNAVMVILLMSLMGYARSSSRVHWHIYGVMRDTSDYAYSPALGYAAAFMSLNTFVFCLLVAFIFWVATMGDKGKKTPDQEQPEPAKIPAGVTPAMAGGSPREQD
;
A
#
# COMPACT_ATOMS: atom_id res chain seq x y z
N MET A 1 -14.71 -8.18 -12.43
CA MET A 1 -15.71 -8.22 -11.33
C MET A 1 -15.05 -8.57 -10.00
N THR A 2 -14.38 -9.72 -9.89
CA THR A 2 -13.70 -10.18 -8.65
C THR A 2 -12.69 -9.19 -8.08
N VAL A 3 -11.82 -8.63 -8.94
CA VAL A 3 -10.79 -7.66 -8.55
C VAL A 3 -11.41 -6.39 -7.96
N ALA A 4 -12.50 -5.89 -8.53
CA ALA A 4 -13.18 -4.69 -8.02
C ALA A 4 -13.78 -4.94 -6.62
N ASN A 5 -14.39 -6.11 -6.41
CA ASN A 5 -14.94 -6.49 -5.09
C ASN A 5 -13.84 -6.68 -4.04
N LEU A 6 -12.69 -7.25 -4.43
CA LEU A 6 -11.51 -7.31 -3.55
C LEU A 6 -10.93 -5.92 -3.25
N MET A 7 -10.87 -5.01 -4.23
CA MET A 7 -10.42 -3.63 -4.02
C MET A 7 -11.31 -2.90 -3.02
N ILE A 8 -12.63 -3.05 -3.12
CA ILE A 8 -13.58 -2.45 -2.16
C ILE A 8 -13.34 -3.01 -0.75
N LEU A 9 -13.17 -4.32 -0.61
CA LEU A 9 -12.93 -4.98 0.67
C LEU A 9 -11.59 -4.54 1.30
N VAL A 10 -10.51 -4.48 0.52
CA VAL A 10 -9.17 -4.03 0.98
C VAL A 10 -9.18 -2.54 1.35
N THR A 11 -9.88 -1.71 0.59
CA THR A 11 -10.01 -0.27 0.89
C THR A 11 -10.80 -0.06 2.19
N PHE A 12 -11.89 -0.82 2.37
CA PHE A 12 -12.66 -0.81 3.60
C PHE A 12 -11.85 -1.32 4.81
N MET A 13 -11.02 -2.34 4.63
CA MET A 13 -10.08 -2.80 5.66
C MET A 13 -9.09 -1.70 6.04
N SER A 14 -8.54 -0.99 5.06
CA SER A 14 -7.64 0.15 5.28
C SER A 14 -8.34 1.26 6.06
N PHE A 15 -9.61 1.53 5.74
CA PHE A 15 -10.43 2.48 6.48
C PHE A 15 -10.65 2.05 7.94
N ILE A 16 -11.00 0.80 8.22
CA ILE A 16 -11.15 0.29 9.60
C ILE A 16 -9.82 0.38 10.37
N MET A 17 -8.70 0.03 9.73
CA MET A 17 -7.38 0.15 10.37
C MET A 17 -7.04 1.60 10.70
N TYR A 18 -7.32 2.54 9.80
CA TYR A 18 -7.18 3.97 10.06
C TYR A 18 -8.09 4.44 11.20
N TRP A 19 -9.36 4.01 11.20
CA TRP A 19 -10.33 4.42 12.20
C TRP A 19 -9.99 3.92 13.61
N ARG A 20 -9.29 2.78 13.69
CA ARG A 20 -8.75 2.21 14.93
C ARG A 20 -7.36 2.74 15.31
N ALA A 21 -6.67 3.40 14.40
CA ALA A 21 -5.33 3.93 14.67
C ALA A 21 -5.41 4.98 15.79
N GLY A 22 -4.51 4.89 16.77
CA GLY A 22 -4.44 5.83 17.90
C GLY A 22 -5.41 5.55 19.07
N LYS A 23 -6.26 4.51 19.00
CA LYS A 23 -7.19 4.15 20.08
C LYS A 23 -6.82 2.81 20.72
N GLN A 24 -6.67 2.79 22.05
CA GLN A 24 -6.57 1.55 22.83
C GLN A 24 -7.94 1.16 23.35
N GLU A 25 -8.41 -0.01 22.91
CA GLU A 25 -9.69 -0.58 23.30
C GLU A 25 -9.58 -1.13 24.73
N THR A 26 -10.25 -0.51 25.71
CA THR A 26 -10.19 -0.91 27.13
C THR A 26 -11.27 -1.92 27.54
N ALA A 27 -12.07 -2.42 26.59
CA ALA A 27 -13.13 -3.38 26.88
C ALA A 27 -12.56 -4.81 26.98
N GLY A 28 -12.89 -5.56 28.03
CA GLY A 28 -12.44 -6.96 28.21
C GLY A 28 -12.86 -7.92 27.07
N TRP A 29 -13.90 -7.57 26.32
CA TRP A 29 -14.39 -8.30 25.15
C TRP A 29 -13.75 -7.89 23.82
N ALA A 30 -12.87 -6.88 23.82
CA ALA A 30 -12.24 -6.33 22.61
C ALA A 30 -11.31 -7.32 21.90
N LYS A 31 -10.60 -8.16 22.65
CA LYS A 31 -9.75 -9.23 22.06
C LYS A 31 -10.57 -10.25 21.27
N ILE A 32 -11.71 -10.66 21.82
CA ILE A 32 -12.60 -11.65 21.19
C ILE A 32 -13.26 -11.04 19.96
N ALA A 33 -13.83 -9.83 20.08
CA ALA A 33 -14.44 -9.12 18.96
C ALA A 33 -13.44 -8.87 17.81
N LYS A 34 -12.17 -8.53 18.13
CA LYS A 34 -11.11 -8.32 17.14
C LYS A 34 -10.71 -9.62 16.43
N SER A 35 -10.60 -10.72 17.17
CA SER A 35 -10.27 -12.03 16.59
C SER A 35 -11.40 -12.53 15.69
N VAL A 36 -12.66 -12.34 16.10
CA VAL A 36 -13.85 -12.72 15.31
C VAL A 36 -13.98 -11.85 14.06
N MET A 37 -13.81 -10.53 14.17
CA MET A 37 -13.80 -9.65 13.00
C MET A 37 -12.66 -9.97 12.04
N GLY A 38 -11.45 -10.26 12.56
CA GLY A 38 -10.32 -10.68 11.75
C GLY A 38 -10.58 -12.00 11.02
N ALA A 39 -11.13 -12.99 11.72
CA ALA A 39 -11.49 -14.28 11.13
C ALA A 39 -12.60 -14.16 10.07
N LEU A 40 -13.66 -13.39 10.34
CA LEU A 40 -14.73 -13.12 9.38
C LEU A 40 -14.21 -12.41 8.13
N LEU A 41 -13.25 -11.49 8.27
CA LEU A 41 -12.61 -10.82 7.14
C LEU A 41 -11.80 -11.78 6.28
N VAL A 42 -11.02 -12.67 6.90
CA VAL A 42 -10.24 -13.69 6.19
C VAL A 42 -11.17 -14.67 5.48
N ILE A 43 -12.24 -15.12 6.13
CA ILE A 43 -13.25 -16.01 5.54
C ILE A 43 -13.93 -15.32 4.35
N ALA A 44 -14.32 -14.04 4.49
CA ALA A 44 -14.92 -13.28 3.39
C ALA A 44 -13.94 -13.10 2.22
N GLY A 45 -12.66 -12.83 2.50
CA GLY A 45 -11.61 -12.76 1.49
C GLY A 45 -11.43 -14.08 0.74
N ILE A 46 -11.35 -15.20 1.46
CA ILE A 46 -11.26 -16.54 0.88
C ILE A 46 -12.50 -16.85 0.05
N ALA A 47 -13.70 -16.55 0.55
CA ALA A 47 -14.94 -16.76 -0.19
C ALA A 47 -14.96 -15.98 -1.52
N VAL A 48 -14.52 -14.72 -1.53
CA VAL A 48 -14.44 -13.91 -2.76
C VAL A 48 -13.40 -14.47 -3.75
N ILE A 49 -12.27 -14.99 -3.26
CA ILE A 49 -11.23 -15.62 -4.09
C ILE A 49 -11.72 -16.95 -4.68
N VAL A 50 -12.25 -17.84 -3.84
CA VAL A 50 -12.80 -19.15 -4.27
C VAL A 50 -13.89 -18.93 -5.30
N LEU A 51 -14.79 -17.98 -5.02
CA LEU A 51 -15.76 -17.57 -6.01
C LEU A 51 -14.99 -17.14 -7.28
N GLY A 52 -14.08 -16.17 -7.19
CA GLY A 52 -13.37 -15.68 -8.37
C GLY A 52 -12.70 -16.75 -9.25
N VAL A 53 -12.15 -17.81 -8.65
CA VAL A 53 -11.59 -18.95 -9.37
C VAL A 53 -12.69 -19.79 -10.02
N TRP A 54 -13.78 -20.10 -9.32
CA TRP A 54 -14.92 -20.83 -9.89
C TRP A 54 -15.59 -20.09 -11.06
N GLY A 55 -15.57 -18.75 -11.04
CA GLY A 55 -16.04 -17.94 -12.16
C GLY A 55 -15.30 -18.17 -13.48
N TYR A 56 -14.06 -18.67 -13.46
CA TYR A 56 -13.30 -18.99 -14.67
C TYR A 56 -13.81 -20.26 -15.38
N PHE A 57 -14.43 -21.19 -14.64
CA PHE A 57 -14.89 -22.47 -15.17
C PHE A 57 -16.37 -22.46 -15.61
N VAL A 58 -17.07 -21.34 -15.43
CA VAL A 58 -18.53 -21.22 -15.64
C VAL A 58 -18.85 -20.30 -16.84
N PRO A 59 -19.88 -20.62 -17.65
CA PRO A 59 -20.34 -19.76 -18.75
C PRO A 59 -20.65 -18.32 -18.32
N ALA A 60 -20.37 -17.36 -19.20
CA ALA A 60 -20.44 -15.92 -18.90
C ALA A 60 -21.82 -15.46 -18.38
N ILE A 61 -22.90 -16.11 -18.83
CA ILE A 61 -24.28 -15.79 -18.43
C ILE A 61 -24.54 -16.07 -16.94
N ILE A 62 -24.02 -17.19 -16.41
CA ILE A 62 -24.17 -17.55 -14.99
C ILE A 62 -23.19 -16.74 -14.12
N ARG A 63 -21.98 -16.47 -14.64
CA ARG A 63 -20.98 -15.64 -13.96
C ARG A 63 -21.48 -14.21 -13.71
N ILE A 64 -22.13 -13.58 -14.69
CA ILE A 64 -22.66 -12.22 -14.48
C ILE A 64 -23.88 -12.25 -13.54
N ASN A 65 -24.83 -13.15 -13.79
CA ASN A 65 -26.15 -13.02 -13.16
C ASN A 65 -26.18 -13.48 -11.70
N TYR A 66 -25.52 -14.59 -11.38
CA TYR A 66 -25.54 -15.13 -10.02
C TYR A 66 -24.27 -14.77 -9.24
N PHE A 67 -23.13 -14.85 -9.92
CA PHE A 67 -21.84 -14.84 -9.26
C PHE A 67 -21.35 -13.44 -8.92
N SER A 68 -21.61 -12.47 -9.81
CA SER A 68 -21.34 -11.06 -9.53
C SER A 68 -22.24 -10.53 -8.43
N VAL A 69 -23.53 -10.88 -8.45
CA VAL A 69 -24.51 -10.43 -7.45
C VAL A 69 -24.16 -11.00 -6.07
N ALA A 70 -23.83 -12.29 -5.98
CA ALA A 70 -23.41 -12.92 -4.73
C ALA A 70 -22.16 -12.25 -4.13
N GLN A 71 -21.15 -11.95 -4.95
CA GLN A 71 -19.94 -11.27 -4.48
C GLN A 71 -20.22 -9.86 -3.94
N VAL A 72 -21.06 -9.08 -4.63
CA VAL A 72 -21.43 -7.73 -4.18
C VAL A 72 -22.21 -7.80 -2.87
N LEU A 73 -23.15 -8.74 -2.75
CA LEU A 73 -23.92 -8.93 -1.51
C LEU A 73 -23.04 -9.33 -0.33
N ILE A 74 -22.03 -10.19 -0.53
CA ILE A 74 -21.07 -10.55 0.53
C ILE A 74 -20.27 -9.32 0.98
N VAL A 75 -19.78 -8.50 0.04
CA VAL A 75 -19.03 -7.27 0.38
C VAL A 75 -19.91 -6.26 1.11
N LEU A 76 -21.14 -6.05 0.64
CA LEU A 76 -22.10 -5.16 1.31
C LEU A 76 -22.46 -5.65 2.71
N PHE A 77 -22.68 -6.95 2.87
CA PHE A 77 -22.93 -7.56 4.17
C PHE A 77 -21.77 -7.29 5.14
N VAL A 78 -20.53 -7.55 4.70
CA VAL A 78 -19.34 -7.26 5.51
C VAL A 78 -19.27 -5.77 5.87
N MET A 79 -19.49 -4.86 4.92
CA MET A 79 -19.43 -3.41 5.21
C MET A 79 -20.51 -2.98 6.22
N VAL A 80 -21.75 -3.45 6.04
CA VAL A 80 -22.87 -3.10 6.91
C VAL A 80 -22.74 -3.72 8.30
N THR A 81 -22.14 -4.91 8.43
CA THR A 81 -21.90 -5.54 9.74
C THR A 81 -20.69 -4.93 10.44
N PHE A 82 -19.56 -4.74 9.75
CA PHE A 82 -18.31 -4.31 10.38
C PHE A 82 -18.34 -2.84 10.81
N THR A 83 -18.97 -1.95 10.06
CA THR A 83 -19.03 -0.51 10.40
C THR A 83 -19.67 -0.24 11.77
N PRO A 84 -20.89 -0.73 12.07
CA PRO A 84 -21.50 -0.52 13.38
C PRO A 84 -20.80 -1.30 14.49
N LEU A 85 -20.31 -2.52 14.23
CA LEU A 85 -19.52 -3.29 15.21
C LEU A 85 -18.25 -2.54 15.60
N THR A 86 -17.56 -1.93 14.64
CA THR A 86 -16.36 -1.12 14.90
C THR A 86 -16.73 0.18 15.62
N ALA A 87 -17.86 0.81 15.28
CA ALA A 87 -18.36 2.01 15.95
C ALA A 87 -18.69 1.78 17.43
N ILE A 88 -19.38 0.67 17.74
CA ILE A 88 -19.72 0.27 19.12
C ILE A 88 -18.45 -0.04 19.92
N LEU A 89 -17.51 -0.76 19.31
CA LEU A 89 -16.22 -1.09 19.94
C LEU A 89 -15.40 0.18 20.25
N MET A 90 -15.43 1.17 19.36
CA MET A 90 -14.73 2.45 19.53
C MET A 90 -15.37 3.37 20.57
N LYS A 91 -16.65 3.19 20.92
CA LYS A 91 -17.31 3.97 21.99
C LYS A 91 -16.67 3.73 23.37
N SER A 92 -16.01 2.59 23.57
CA SER A 92 -15.29 2.23 24.80
C SER A 92 -13.76 2.38 24.70
N ALA A 93 -13.22 2.97 23.63
CA ALA A 93 -11.77 3.03 23.43
C ALA A 93 -11.17 4.33 23.98
N LYS A 94 -10.09 4.22 24.77
CA LYS A 94 -9.30 5.38 25.21
C LYS A 94 -8.37 5.81 24.06
N THR A 95 -8.31 7.12 23.79
CA THR A 95 -7.31 7.67 22.86
C THR A 95 -5.94 7.53 23.51
N THR A 96 -5.01 6.81 22.87
CA THR A 96 -3.71 6.45 23.47
C THR A 96 -2.58 7.36 23.00
N THR A 97 -2.80 8.16 21.95
CA THR A 97 -1.77 9.05 21.42
C THR A 97 -2.45 10.29 20.85
N GLU A 98 -2.07 11.47 21.36
CA GLU A 98 -2.37 12.74 20.73
C GLU A 98 -1.61 12.78 19.39
N MET A 99 -2.31 13.03 18.28
CA MET A 99 -1.65 13.19 16.97
C MET A 99 -0.85 14.49 16.99
N VAL A 100 0.42 14.40 17.38
CA VAL A 100 1.36 15.52 17.32
C VAL A 100 1.77 15.71 15.86
N TRP A 101 1.24 16.74 15.22
CA TRP A 101 1.63 17.14 13.88
C TRP A 101 3.13 17.46 13.84
N GLY A 102 3.81 16.98 12.79
CA GLY A 102 5.26 17.20 12.60
C GLY A 102 6.17 16.13 13.20
N GLN A 103 5.66 15.19 14.01
CA GLN A 103 6.42 14.02 14.43
C GLN A 103 6.10 12.80 13.56
N MET A 104 7.02 12.45 12.67
CA MET A 104 6.94 11.20 11.91
C MET A 104 7.83 10.13 12.54
N PRO A 105 7.30 8.99 13.02
CA PRO A 105 8.15 7.91 13.49
C PRO A 105 8.93 7.32 12.31
N ILE A 106 10.20 6.94 12.54
CA ILE A 106 11.09 6.33 11.51
C ILE A 106 10.41 5.17 10.76
N ARG A 107 9.56 4.41 11.46
CA ARG A 107 8.77 3.30 10.88
C ARG A 107 7.81 3.76 9.77
N ALA A 108 7.21 4.94 9.91
CA ALA A 108 6.29 5.48 8.91
C ALA A 108 7.05 5.97 7.67
N GLY A 109 8.30 6.42 7.80
CA GLY A 109 9.19 6.72 6.68
C GLY A 109 9.43 5.51 5.77
N TYR A 110 9.74 4.34 6.36
CA TYR A 110 9.88 3.09 5.58
C TYR A 110 8.59 2.68 4.88
N SER A 111 7.44 2.85 5.54
CA SER A 111 6.14 2.54 4.95
C SER A 111 5.82 3.42 3.75
N LEU A 112 6.12 4.73 3.82
CA LEU A 112 5.92 5.64 2.68
C LEU A 112 6.79 5.27 1.48
N VAL A 113 8.08 4.97 1.70
CA VAL A 113 9.00 4.56 0.63
C VAL A 113 8.55 3.23 0.02
N SER A 114 8.21 2.23 0.85
CA SER A 114 7.73 0.94 0.37
C SER A 114 6.40 1.06 -0.39
N ASN A 115 5.50 1.94 0.05
CA ASN A 115 4.23 2.19 -0.63
C ASN A 115 4.47 2.84 -2.00
N ALA A 116 5.37 3.83 -2.08
CA ALA A 116 5.74 4.46 -3.34
C ALA A 116 6.26 3.43 -4.36
N VAL A 117 7.14 2.50 -3.93
CA VAL A 117 7.66 1.42 -4.78
C VAL A 117 6.52 0.50 -5.27
N MET A 118 5.59 0.11 -4.39
CA MET A 118 4.45 -0.73 -4.78
C MET A 118 3.52 -0.03 -5.76
N VAL A 119 3.24 1.27 -5.59
CA VAL A 119 2.41 2.04 -6.51
C VAL A 119 3.09 2.16 -7.88
N ILE A 120 4.40 2.42 -7.93
CA ILE A 120 5.15 2.47 -9.18
C ILE A 120 5.04 1.13 -9.93
N LEU A 121 5.29 0.02 -9.24
CA LEU A 121 5.17 -1.33 -9.83
C LEU A 121 3.77 -1.60 -10.39
N LEU A 122 2.72 -1.23 -9.65
CA LEU A 122 1.35 -1.41 -10.08
C LEU A 122 1.01 -0.56 -11.31
N MET A 123 1.42 0.71 -11.33
CA MET A 123 1.18 1.62 -12.45
C MET A 123 1.92 1.18 -13.71
N SER A 124 3.17 0.73 -13.58
CA SER A 124 3.95 0.17 -14.67
C SER A 124 3.29 -1.07 -15.27
N LEU A 125 2.82 -2.00 -14.43
CA LEU A 125 2.17 -3.22 -14.89
C LEU A 125 0.84 -2.94 -15.63
N MET A 126 0.00 -2.05 -15.09
CA MET A 126 -1.26 -1.67 -15.73
C MET A 126 -1.02 -0.90 -17.05
N GLY A 127 0.04 -0.08 -17.10
CA GLY A 127 0.51 0.55 -18.34
C GLY A 127 0.89 -0.47 -19.39
N TYR A 128 1.66 -1.50 -19.00
CA TYR A 128 2.01 -2.61 -19.89
C TYR A 128 0.79 -3.35 -20.40
N ALA A 129 -0.16 -3.71 -19.52
CA ALA A 129 -1.36 -4.44 -19.89
C ALA A 129 -2.17 -3.72 -21.01
N ARG A 130 -2.27 -2.38 -20.95
CA ARG A 130 -2.93 -1.57 -22.00
C ARG A 130 -2.11 -1.44 -23.29
N SER A 131 -0.77 -1.46 -23.20
CA SER A 131 0.09 -1.46 -24.39
C SER A 131 0.11 -2.82 -25.09
N SER A 132 0.13 -3.90 -24.30
CA SER A 132 0.17 -5.28 -24.77
C SER A 132 -1.09 -5.67 -25.53
N SER A 133 -2.25 -5.10 -25.20
CA SER A 133 -3.49 -5.38 -25.93
C SER A 133 -3.50 -4.82 -27.36
N ARG A 134 -2.50 -4.00 -27.73
CA ARG A 134 -2.38 -3.35 -29.04
C ARG A 134 -1.18 -3.86 -29.86
N VAL A 135 -0.50 -4.91 -29.41
CA VAL A 135 0.76 -5.41 -29.99
C VAL A 135 0.63 -5.94 -31.42
N HIS A 136 -0.52 -6.51 -31.81
CA HIS A 136 -0.68 -7.07 -33.16
C HIS A 136 -0.87 -6.02 -34.26
N TRP A 137 -0.71 -4.74 -33.94
CA TRP A 137 -0.95 -3.64 -34.86
C TRP A 137 0.30 -2.78 -34.99
N HIS A 138 0.80 -2.67 -36.21
CA HIS A 138 1.79 -1.66 -36.58
C HIS A 138 1.14 -0.26 -36.56
N ILE A 139 -0.08 -0.15 -37.10
CA ILE A 139 -0.96 1.02 -36.97
C ILE A 139 -2.30 0.52 -36.42
N TYR A 140 -2.70 1.03 -35.26
CA TYR A 140 -3.89 0.56 -34.55
C TYR A 140 -5.15 0.62 -35.43
N GLY A 141 -5.73 -0.54 -35.74
CA GLY A 141 -6.95 -0.67 -36.56
C GLY A 141 -6.75 -0.61 -38.08
N VAL A 142 -5.54 -0.35 -38.58
CA VAL A 142 -5.26 -0.20 -40.01
C VAL A 142 -4.30 -1.28 -40.52
N MET A 143 -3.13 -1.42 -39.89
CA MET A 143 -2.07 -2.34 -40.34
C MET A 143 -1.72 -3.30 -39.21
N ARG A 144 -2.06 -4.58 -39.38
CA ARG A 144 -1.62 -5.65 -38.46
C ARG A 144 -0.15 -5.98 -38.72
N ASP A 145 0.62 -6.15 -37.65
CA ASP A 145 1.98 -6.68 -37.76
C ASP A 145 1.88 -8.22 -37.84
N THR A 146 2.32 -8.77 -38.97
CA THR A 146 2.31 -10.22 -39.27
C THR A 146 3.72 -10.82 -39.31
N SER A 147 4.74 -10.10 -38.85
CA SER A 147 6.10 -10.65 -38.85
C SER A 147 6.20 -11.82 -37.87
N ASP A 148 6.99 -12.84 -38.25
CA ASP A 148 7.19 -14.04 -37.43
C ASP A 148 7.86 -13.75 -36.08
N TYR A 149 8.46 -12.56 -35.93
CA TYR A 149 9.14 -12.09 -34.71
C TYR A 149 8.29 -11.16 -33.83
N ALA A 150 6.99 -10.99 -34.14
CA ALA A 150 6.08 -10.19 -33.33
C ALA A 150 5.72 -10.89 -32.00
N TYR A 151 6.65 -10.87 -31.04
CA TYR A 151 6.51 -11.51 -29.73
C TYR A 151 6.24 -10.50 -28.62
N SER A 152 5.10 -10.63 -27.94
CA SER A 152 4.85 -9.97 -26.66
C SER A 152 5.07 -10.94 -25.51
N PRO A 153 5.92 -10.60 -24.53
CA PRO A 153 6.08 -11.44 -23.36
C PRO A 153 4.76 -11.54 -22.59
N ALA A 154 4.49 -12.74 -22.07
CA ALA A 154 3.37 -12.98 -21.18
C ALA A 154 3.40 -11.98 -20.00
N LEU A 155 2.23 -11.63 -19.47
CA LEU A 155 2.09 -10.62 -18.41
C LEU A 155 3.01 -10.90 -17.21
N GLY A 156 3.18 -12.18 -16.84
CA GLY A 156 4.08 -12.59 -15.76
C GLY A 156 5.56 -12.38 -16.08
N TYR A 157 5.98 -12.62 -17.32
CA TYR A 157 7.35 -12.37 -17.77
C TYR A 157 7.63 -10.86 -17.80
N ALA A 158 6.74 -10.07 -18.40
CA ALA A 158 6.85 -8.61 -18.40
C ALA A 158 6.89 -8.03 -16.98
N ALA A 159 6.07 -8.55 -16.06
CA ALA A 159 6.08 -8.14 -14.65
C ALA A 159 7.44 -8.40 -13.97
N ALA A 160 8.09 -9.53 -14.27
CA ALA A 160 9.41 -9.86 -13.73
C ALA A 160 10.50 -8.90 -14.24
N PHE A 161 10.48 -8.54 -15.52
CA PHE A 161 11.43 -7.55 -16.06
C PHE A 161 11.20 -6.16 -15.49
N MET A 162 9.93 -5.76 -15.33
CA MET A 162 9.58 -4.47 -14.72
C MET A 162 9.99 -4.41 -13.25
N SER A 163 9.75 -5.47 -12.47
CA SER A 163 10.16 -5.53 -11.07
C SER A 163 11.67 -5.53 -10.90
N LEU A 164 12.39 -6.24 -11.77
CA LEU A 164 13.85 -6.21 -11.81
C LEU A 164 14.37 -4.80 -12.10
N ASN A 165 13.82 -4.10 -13.09
CA ASN A 165 14.21 -2.72 -13.41
C ASN A 165 13.95 -1.76 -12.23
N THR A 166 12.78 -1.82 -11.61
CA THR A 166 12.46 -1.00 -10.42
C THR A 166 13.40 -1.32 -9.25
N PHE A 167 13.71 -2.60 -9.03
CA PHE A 167 14.63 -3.02 -7.98
C PHE A 167 16.05 -2.48 -8.22
N VAL A 168 16.56 -2.59 -9.45
CA VAL A 168 17.86 -2.03 -9.85
C VAL A 168 17.88 -0.52 -9.65
N PHE A 169 16.84 0.20 -10.06
CA PHE A 169 16.72 1.64 -9.84
C PHE A 169 16.76 2.00 -8.34
N CYS A 170 15.98 1.31 -7.50
CA CYS A 170 15.99 1.55 -6.06
C CYS A 170 17.36 1.24 -5.42
N LEU A 171 18.05 0.20 -5.90
CA LEU A 171 19.41 -0.14 -5.47
C LEU A 171 20.39 0.98 -5.84
N LEU A 172 20.34 1.49 -7.08
CA LEU A 172 21.17 2.60 -7.52
C LEU A 172 20.92 3.87 -6.70
N VAL A 173 19.66 4.20 -6.41
CA VAL A 173 19.31 5.34 -5.55
C VAL A 173 19.88 5.15 -4.13
N ALA A 174 19.72 3.96 -3.54
CA ALA A 174 20.29 3.65 -2.24
C ALA A 174 21.83 3.75 -2.25
N PHE A 175 22.47 3.31 -3.35
CA PHE A 175 23.91 3.41 -3.56
C PHE A 175 24.38 4.87 -3.65
N ILE A 176 23.67 5.73 -4.40
CA ILE A 176 24.00 7.16 -4.51
C ILE A 176 23.91 7.85 -3.14
N PHE A 177 22.82 7.62 -2.39
CA PHE A 177 22.70 8.18 -1.04
C PHE A 177 23.75 7.63 -0.08
N TRP A 178 24.13 6.37 -0.21
CA TRP A 178 25.21 5.77 0.56
C TRP A 178 26.57 6.42 0.27
N VAL A 179 26.91 6.62 -1.00
CA VAL A 179 28.14 7.33 -1.42
C VAL A 179 28.14 8.78 -0.96
N ALA A 180 27.02 9.49 -1.11
CA ALA A 180 26.88 10.87 -0.63
C ALA A 180 27.09 10.99 0.88
N THR A 181 26.53 10.05 1.66
CA THR A 181 26.67 10.04 3.13
C THR A 181 28.08 9.63 3.59
N MET A 182 28.84 8.89 2.78
CA MET A 182 30.26 8.64 3.07
C MET A 182 31.12 9.90 2.88
N GLY A 183 30.79 10.75 1.91
CA GLY A 183 31.48 12.03 1.68
C GLY A 183 31.41 12.97 2.88
N ASP A 184 30.27 13.02 3.58
CA ASP A 184 30.10 13.85 4.78
C ASP A 184 30.82 13.29 6.02
N LYS A 185 31.00 11.97 6.11
CA LYS A 185 31.74 11.35 7.22
C LYS A 185 33.23 11.68 7.19
N GLY A 186 33.77 12.07 6.04
CA GLY A 186 35.17 12.45 5.85
C GLY A 186 35.51 13.90 6.23
N LYS A 187 34.51 14.77 6.48
CA LYS A 187 34.68 16.19 6.81
C LYS A 187 34.47 16.53 8.28
N LYS A 188 34.80 15.62 9.20
CA LYS A 188 34.92 15.98 10.62
C LYS A 188 36.28 16.63 10.86
N THR A 189 36.37 17.93 10.61
CA THR A 189 37.42 18.78 11.17
C THR A 189 37.23 18.82 12.70
N PRO A 190 38.26 18.61 13.52
CA PRO A 190 38.20 18.87 14.95
C PRO A 190 38.11 20.40 15.14
N ASP A 191 37.29 20.86 16.06
CA ASP A 191 36.99 22.27 16.39
C ASP A 191 35.71 22.83 15.74
N GLN A 192 34.57 22.29 16.18
CA GLN A 192 33.48 23.16 16.64
C GLN A 192 32.92 22.59 17.94
N GLU A 193 33.10 23.37 18.99
CA GLU A 193 32.52 23.21 20.32
C GLU A 193 31.02 22.92 20.20
N GLN A 194 30.60 21.75 20.69
CA GLN A 194 29.18 21.49 20.95
C GLN A 194 28.74 22.45 22.06
N PRO A 195 27.77 23.35 21.84
CA PRO A 195 27.04 23.87 22.98
C PRO A 195 26.29 22.68 23.59
N GLU A 196 26.38 22.57 24.92
CA GLU A 196 25.83 21.49 25.72
C GLU A 196 24.45 21.01 25.23
N PRO A 197 24.15 19.69 25.28
CA PRO A 197 22.84 19.20 24.92
C PRO A 197 21.82 19.74 25.92
N ALA A 198 21.10 20.79 25.54
CA ALA A 198 19.87 21.18 26.20
C ALA A 198 18.99 19.93 26.31
N LYS A 199 18.61 19.57 27.53
CA LYS A 199 17.82 18.37 27.85
C LYS A 199 16.53 18.37 27.03
N ILE A 200 16.53 17.64 25.92
CA ILE A 200 15.32 17.32 25.16
C ILE A 200 14.62 16.18 25.92
N PRO A 201 13.38 16.35 26.41
CA PRO A 201 12.65 15.25 27.02
C PRO A 201 12.49 14.12 26.00
N ALA A 202 12.71 12.88 26.44
CA ALA A 202 12.73 11.69 25.60
C ALA A 202 11.45 11.59 24.76
N GLY A 203 11.57 11.78 23.44
CA GLY A 203 10.44 11.69 22.51
C GLY A 203 10.50 12.54 21.25
N VAL A 204 11.51 13.40 21.07
CA VAL A 204 11.57 14.28 19.89
C VAL A 204 12.88 14.05 19.12
N THR A 205 12.80 13.31 18.02
CA THR A 205 13.85 13.34 16.98
C THR A 205 13.63 14.55 16.08
N PRO A 206 14.69 15.29 15.70
CA PRO A 206 14.55 16.53 14.95
C PRO A 206 13.99 16.27 13.55
N ALA A 207 13.16 17.20 13.08
CA ALA A 207 12.70 17.25 11.71
C ALA A 207 13.90 17.50 10.79
N MET A 208 14.33 16.48 10.04
CA MET A 208 15.25 16.68 8.93
C MET A 208 14.48 17.20 7.72
N ALA A 209 14.43 18.53 7.58
CA ALA A 209 14.22 19.21 6.31
C ALA A 209 14.65 20.69 6.40
N GLY A 210 15.89 20.97 5.98
CA GLY A 210 16.23 22.15 5.17
C GLY A 210 15.85 23.57 5.63
N GLY A 211 15.74 23.86 6.93
CA GLY A 211 15.56 25.24 7.42
C GLY A 211 16.91 25.89 7.74
N SER A 212 17.39 26.81 6.90
CA SER A 212 18.50 27.71 7.26
C SER A 212 18.18 28.47 8.55
N PRO A 213 19.11 28.62 9.50
CA PRO A 213 18.91 29.50 10.65
C PRO A 213 18.71 30.93 10.14
N ARG A 214 17.58 31.55 10.46
CA ARG A 214 17.45 33.00 10.38
C ARG A 214 18.09 33.57 11.64
N GLU A 215 19.23 34.22 11.46
CA GLU A 215 19.82 35.14 12.43
C GLU A 215 18.76 36.19 12.81
N GLN A 216 18.48 36.30 14.12
CA GLN A 216 17.72 37.40 14.70
C GLN A 216 18.71 38.28 15.45
N ASP A 217 18.91 39.49 14.97
CA ASP A 217 19.27 40.65 15.79
C ASP A 217 18.10 41.03 16.71
#